data_AF-A0A098QSI0-F1
#
_entry.id   AF-A0A098QSI0-F1
#
_cell.length_a   1.000
_cell.length_b   1.000
_cell.length_c   1.000
_cell.angle_alpha   90.00
_cell.angle_beta   90.00
_cell.angle_gamma   90.00
#
_symmetry.space_group_name_H-M   'P 1'
#
loop_
_entity.id
_entity.type
_entity.pdbx_description
1 polymer ?
#
loop_
_entity_poly.entity_id
_entity_poly.type
_entity_poly.pdbx_seq_one_letter_code
_entity_poly.pdbx_strand_id
1 'polypeptide(L)'
;MGVRRIIPVLGVIVLLMAPGLGGAQATDGLQDDQQLGQRFSGLLRTIDDLLVTSQPGEGDEVRKMYQQVRPALRSRDILILFSRDQLEGIDKLSSVYFSYHENQAYLVINPSLFDLSDRYPSLALSLVVEALVHARNYLELGEQFQTSYSQPVERYLYSMDALYIQTLFISRYLAGGYSLSGYEEYLVQALEVDKLASASLFLRGVDQDIVYSLIEHNSLVRDNEITLAEYLTKIGDLLTRLQKNFQDSQAAYQELKADAESQVPDAGDDLAFAARQRYITTVSTGTFLKYGVGVINQLLVSLQDRITAQETLGQAVDAINHQASVLYQEFSREQRDVSPYRRYFINDLIDLD
;
A
#
# COMPACT_ATOMS: atom_id res chain seq x y z
N MET A 1 -3.62 27.84 16.78
CA MET A 1 -3.28 27.48 15.39
C MET A 1 -1.77 27.59 15.23
N GLY A 2 -1.05 26.48 15.42
CA GLY A 2 0.40 26.44 15.28
C GLY A 2 0.76 25.76 13.97
N VAL A 3 1.26 26.51 13.01
CA VAL A 3 1.83 25.99 11.76
C VAL A 3 3.14 25.27 12.12
N ARG A 4 3.14 23.94 12.15
CA ARG A 4 4.38 23.15 12.18
C ARG A 4 5.04 23.30 10.82
N ARG A 5 6.12 24.08 10.77
CA ARG A 5 7.06 24.11 9.65
C ARG A 5 7.72 22.73 9.56
N ILE A 6 7.51 22.03 8.45
CA ILE A 6 8.33 20.90 8.06
C ILE A 6 9.68 21.49 7.65
N ILE A 7 10.74 21.16 8.39
CA ILE A 7 12.12 21.48 8.05
C ILE A 7 12.65 20.27 7.28
N PRO A 8 12.96 20.37 5.98
CA PRO A 8 13.70 19.30 5.32
C PRO A 8 15.17 19.45 5.71
N VAL A 9 15.65 18.59 6.60
CA VAL A 9 17.09 18.34 6.78
C VAL A 9 17.47 17.26 5.77
N LEU A 10 17.57 17.66 4.50
CA LEU A 10 18.04 16.79 3.42
C LEU A 10 19.56 16.87 3.39
N GLY A 11 20.22 15.97 4.12
CA GLY A 11 21.61 15.62 3.90
C GLY A 11 21.72 14.76 2.65
N VAL A 12 21.64 15.38 1.47
CA VAL A 12 21.78 14.68 0.18
C VAL A 12 23.26 14.51 -0.11
N ILE A 13 23.78 13.29 0.03
CA ILE A 13 25.06 12.91 -0.58
C ILE A 13 24.73 12.19 -1.88
N VAL A 14 24.82 12.92 -2.99
CA VAL A 14 24.97 12.32 -4.33
C VAL A 14 26.39 11.83 -4.43
N LEU A 15 26.58 10.55 -4.77
CA LEU A 15 27.88 9.92 -4.95
C LEU A 15 28.57 10.48 -6.21
N LEU A 16 29.17 11.67 -6.08
CA LEU A 16 30.01 12.31 -7.10
C LEU A 16 31.45 11.80 -6.94
N MET A 17 31.89 10.95 -7.86
CA MET A 17 33.32 10.72 -8.05
C MET A 17 33.93 11.96 -8.71
N ALA A 18 34.32 12.95 -7.92
CA ALA A 18 35.23 14.02 -8.33
C ALA A 18 36.46 14.01 -7.39
N PRO A 19 37.69 13.90 -7.92
CA PRO A 19 38.87 13.83 -7.08
C PRO A 19 39.23 15.23 -6.57
N GLY A 20 39.25 15.38 -5.25
CA GLY A 20 39.94 16.48 -4.57
C GLY A 20 39.01 17.41 -3.81
N LEU A 21 38.85 17.14 -2.52
CA LEU A 21 38.95 18.11 -1.42
C LEU A 21 38.89 17.34 -0.09
N GLY A 22 39.83 17.65 0.81
CA GLY A 22 40.09 16.89 2.03
C GLY A 22 39.14 17.19 3.20
N GLY A 23 39.10 16.23 4.12
CA GLY A 23 38.53 16.35 5.46
C GLY A 23 38.25 14.95 6.02
N ALA A 24 38.96 14.53 7.06
CA ALA A 24 38.89 13.17 7.60
C ALA A 24 37.48 12.69 8.00
N GLN A 25 36.52 13.60 8.23
CA GLN A 25 35.11 13.25 8.45
C GLN A 25 34.33 12.96 7.17
N ALA A 26 34.73 13.54 6.03
CA ALA A 26 34.14 13.22 4.73
C ALA A 26 34.60 11.85 4.23
N THR A 27 35.82 11.42 4.59
CA THR A 27 36.32 10.09 4.23
C THR A 27 35.63 8.97 5.01
N ASP A 28 35.28 9.19 6.28
CA ASP A 28 34.58 8.19 7.09
C ASP A 28 33.15 7.95 6.58
N GLY A 29 32.42 9.02 6.25
CA GLY A 29 31.09 8.90 5.63
C GLY A 29 31.11 8.21 4.26
N LEU A 30 32.13 8.49 3.44
CA LEU A 30 32.31 7.84 2.14
C LEU A 30 32.65 6.35 2.26
N GLN A 31 33.44 5.95 3.26
CA GLN A 31 33.74 4.54 3.51
C GLN A 31 32.52 3.77 4.00
N ASP A 32 31.70 4.38 4.86
CA ASP A 32 30.44 3.81 5.35
C ASP A 32 29.45 3.59 4.19
N ASP A 33 29.21 4.60 3.36
CA ASP A 33 28.31 4.47 2.20
C ASP A 33 28.82 3.44 1.17
N GLN A 34 30.14 3.28 1.01
CA GLN A 34 30.71 2.21 0.19
C GLN A 34 30.42 0.82 0.77
N GLN A 35 30.52 0.65 2.09
CA GLN A 35 30.17 -0.60 2.76
C GLN A 35 28.68 -0.91 2.62
N LEU A 36 27.80 0.07 2.83
CA LEU A 36 26.35 -0.07 2.62
C LEU A 36 26.03 -0.43 1.15
N GLY A 37 26.72 0.20 0.19
CA GLY A 37 26.64 -0.13 -1.22
C GLY A 37 27.03 -1.57 -1.55
N GLN A 38 28.08 -2.09 -0.90
CA GLN A 38 28.50 -3.49 -1.03
C GLN A 38 27.48 -4.45 -0.42
N ARG A 39 26.93 -4.13 0.76
CA ARG A 39 25.88 -4.94 1.41
C ARG A 39 24.62 -5.01 0.54
N PHE A 40 24.15 -3.88 0.02
CA PHE A 40 23.00 -3.86 -0.87
C PHE A 40 23.24 -4.60 -2.19
N SER A 41 24.45 -4.48 -2.75
CA SER A 41 24.85 -5.27 -3.91
C SER A 41 24.83 -6.77 -3.62
N GLY A 42 25.13 -7.17 -2.38
CA GLY A 42 24.96 -8.53 -1.88
C GLY A 42 23.51 -9.00 -1.93
N LEU A 43 22.56 -8.20 -1.41
CA LEU A 43 21.12 -8.51 -1.49
C LEU A 43 20.65 -8.69 -2.93
N LEU A 44 21.05 -7.78 -3.84
CA LEU A 44 20.70 -7.90 -5.25
C LEU A 44 21.30 -9.15 -5.90
N ARG A 45 22.51 -9.57 -5.49
CA ARG A 45 23.10 -10.83 -5.98
C ARG A 45 22.32 -12.04 -5.48
N THR A 46 21.89 -12.04 -4.22
CA THR A 46 21.03 -13.10 -3.69
C THR A 46 19.73 -13.20 -4.48
N ILE A 47 19.10 -12.06 -4.83
CA ILE A 47 17.93 -12.05 -5.72
C ILE A 47 18.30 -12.59 -7.10
N ASP A 48 19.43 -12.14 -7.70
CA ASP A 48 19.92 -12.66 -8.98
C ASP A 48 20.01 -14.20 -8.95
N ASP A 49 20.60 -14.78 -7.89
CA ASP A 49 20.80 -16.22 -7.74
C ASP A 49 19.49 -16.99 -7.53
N LEU A 50 18.57 -16.47 -6.72
CA LEU A 50 17.24 -17.06 -6.52
C LEU A 50 16.44 -17.11 -7.82
N LEU A 51 16.50 -16.03 -8.59
CA LEU A 51 15.85 -16.00 -9.90
C LEU A 51 16.54 -16.96 -10.88
N VAL A 52 17.87 -17.08 -10.90
CA VAL A 52 18.55 -17.99 -11.85
C VAL A 52 18.29 -19.47 -11.54
N THR A 53 18.27 -19.85 -10.26
CA THR A 53 18.25 -21.27 -9.83
C THR A 53 16.86 -21.90 -9.84
N SER A 54 15.81 -21.10 -9.80
CA SER A 54 14.41 -21.53 -9.92
C SER A 54 14.06 -21.87 -11.36
N GLN A 55 13.29 -22.94 -11.57
CA GLN A 55 12.77 -23.26 -12.90
C GLN A 55 11.79 -22.16 -13.34
N PRO A 56 12.03 -21.47 -14.47
CA PRO A 56 11.12 -20.43 -14.92
C PRO A 56 9.80 -21.08 -15.32
N GLY A 57 8.74 -20.81 -14.55
CA GLY A 57 7.38 -21.06 -14.99
C GLY A 57 6.98 -20.11 -16.11
N GLU A 58 6.04 -20.53 -16.95
CA GLU A 58 5.37 -19.60 -17.86
C GLU A 58 4.68 -18.49 -17.03
N GLY A 59 4.83 -17.22 -17.42
CA GLY A 59 4.21 -16.11 -16.67
C GLY A 59 4.92 -15.74 -15.35
N ASP A 60 6.24 -15.86 -15.30
CA ASP A 60 7.04 -15.45 -14.14
C ASP A 60 7.20 -13.92 -14.05
N GLU A 61 6.15 -13.24 -13.57
CA GLU A 61 6.07 -11.79 -13.45
C GLU A 61 7.18 -11.18 -12.58
N VAL A 62 7.64 -11.89 -11.55
CA VAL A 62 8.74 -11.44 -10.69
C VAL A 62 10.02 -11.30 -11.49
N ARG A 63 10.37 -12.32 -12.29
CA ARG A 63 11.56 -12.29 -13.14
C ARG A 63 11.46 -11.22 -14.22
N LYS A 64 10.30 -11.08 -14.87
CA LYS A 64 10.08 -10.02 -15.88
C LYS A 64 10.30 -8.63 -15.30
N MET A 65 9.67 -8.33 -14.15
CA MET A 65 9.86 -7.07 -13.42
C MET A 65 11.34 -6.85 -13.11
N TYR A 66 12.02 -7.85 -12.54
CA TYR A 66 13.40 -7.70 -12.13
C TYR A 66 14.36 -7.52 -13.32
N GLN A 67 14.12 -8.19 -14.45
CA GLN A 67 14.89 -8.03 -15.68
C GLN A 67 14.78 -6.63 -16.29
N GLN A 68 13.68 -5.92 -16.07
CA GLN A 68 13.52 -4.54 -16.52
C GLN A 68 14.25 -3.55 -15.59
N VAL A 69 14.19 -3.75 -14.28
CA VAL A 69 14.74 -2.81 -13.29
C VAL A 69 16.25 -3.00 -13.08
N ARG A 70 16.76 -4.24 -13.14
CA ARG A 70 18.16 -4.55 -12.87
C ARG A 70 19.15 -3.82 -13.79
N PRO A 71 18.91 -3.69 -15.11
CA PRO A 71 19.72 -2.86 -15.99
C PRO A 71 19.71 -1.39 -15.60
N ALA A 72 18.56 -0.81 -15.27
CA ALA A 72 18.41 0.61 -14.89
C ALA A 72 19.21 0.97 -13.63
N LEU A 73 19.30 0.06 -12.67
CA LEU A 73 20.17 0.21 -11.50
C LEU A 73 21.67 0.19 -11.87
N ARG A 74 22.06 -0.59 -12.90
CA ARG A 74 23.45 -0.70 -13.35
C ARG A 74 23.87 0.49 -14.21
N SER A 75 22.98 0.97 -15.10
CA SER A 75 23.19 2.15 -15.94
C SER A 75 23.10 3.46 -15.16
N ARG A 76 22.57 3.43 -13.93
CA ARG A 76 22.30 4.58 -13.05
C ARG A 76 21.14 5.46 -13.51
N ASP A 77 20.21 4.89 -14.28
CA ASP A 77 18.93 5.54 -14.56
C ASP A 77 18.09 5.62 -13.27
N ILE A 78 18.31 4.68 -12.35
CA ILE A 78 17.82 4.72 -10.98
C ILE A 78 19.03 4.78 -10.05
N LEU A 79 19.11 5.84 -9.24
CA LEU A 79 20.20 6.03 -8.28
C LEU A 79 19.86 5.35 -6.94
N ILE A 80 20.88 4.92 -6.22
CA ILE A 80 20.73 4.37 -4.86
C ILE A 80 21.13 5.45 -3.87
N LEU A 81 20.27 5.72 -2.89
CA LEU A 81 20.54 6.66 -1.80
C LEU A 81 20.43 5.96 -0.46
N PHE A 82 21.32 6.30 0.48
CA PHE A 82 21.23 5.86 1.86
C PHE A 82 20.64 6.98 2.72
N SER A 83 19.45 6.76 3.29
CA SER A 83 18.85 7.69 4.25
C SER A 83 19.07 7.17 5.67
N ARG A 84 19.52 8.05 6.57
CA ARG A 84 19.68 7.75 8.01
C ARG A 84 18.53 8.30 8.85
N ASP A 85 17.42 8.64 8.21
CA ASP A 85 16.23 9.10 8.90
C ASP A 85 15.77 8.03 9.89
N GLN A 86 15.36 8.46 11.09
CA GLN A 86 14.85 7.53 12.08
C GLN A 86 13.48 7.00 11.62
N LEU A 87 13.38 5.67 11.53
CA LEU A 87 12.15 4.96 11.20
C LEU A 87 11.54 4.42 12.50
N GLU A 88 10.25 4.66 12.71
CA GLU A 88 9.51 4.20 13.90
C GLU A 88 8.30 3.34 13.51
N GLY A 89 7.96 2.34 14.34
CA GLY A 89 6.79 1.49 14.13
C GLY A 89 6.80 0.75 12.78
N ILE A 90 5.68 0.82 12.04
CA ILE A 90 5.52 0.19 10.72
C ILE A 90 6.51 0.74 9.68
N ASP A 91 7.01 1.96 9.87
CA ASP A 91 7.96 2.57 8.93
C ASP A 91 9.31 1.84 8.95
N LYS A 92 9.57 0.94 9.93
CA LYS A 92 10.70 0.00 9.87
C LYS A 92 10.61 -0.96 8.66
N LEU A 93 9.41 -1.32 8.22
CA LEU A 93 9.22 -2.06 6.96
C LEU A 93 9.52 -1.18 5.73
N SER A 94 9.44 0.14 5.88
CA SER A 94 9.85 1.12 4.86
C SER A 94 11.38 1.35 4.85
N SER A 95 12.17 0.36 5.29
CA SER A 95 13.65 0.42 5.27
C SER A 95 14.22 0.43 3.85
N VAL A 96 13.39 0.17 2.84
CA VAL A 96 13.68 0.44 1.44
C VAL A 96 12.44 0.95 0.73
N TYR A 97 12.57 2.00 -0.07
CA TYR A 97 11.44 2.54 -0.84
C TYR A 97 11.91 3.26 -2.11
N PHE A 98 10.99 3.40 -3.07
CA PHE A 98 11.22 4.17 -4.28
C PHE A 98 10.80 5.62 -4.10
N SER A 99 11.61 6.54 -4.61
CA SER A 99 11.34 7.98 -4.61
C SER A 99 11.69 8.59 -5.96
N TYR A 100 10.99 9.66 -6.33
CA TYR A 100 11.26 10.41 -7.55
C TYR A 100 11.18 11.91 -7.26
N HIS A 101 12.26 12.63 -7.58
CA HIS A 101 12.37 14.07 -7.35
C HIS A 101 13.17 14.72 -8.48
N GLU A 102 12.72 15.87 -8.98
CA GLU A 102 13.44 16.67 -9.99
C GLU A 102 13.94 15.85 -11.20
N ASN A 103 13.08 14.99 -11.74
CA ASN A 103 13.41 14.13 -12.88
C ASN A 103 14.49 13.08 -12.63
N GLN A 104 14.75 12.74 -11.36
CA GLN A 104 15.64 11.66 -10.98
C GLN A 104 14.91 10.64 -10.09
N ALA A 105 15.03 9.37 -10.47
CA ALA A 105 14.54 8.25 -9.69
C ALA A 105 15.59 7.74 -8.71
N TYR A 106 15.13 7.38 -7.52
CA TYR A 106 15.94 6.93 -6.40
C TYR A 106 15.34 5.68 -5.77
N LEU A 107 16.18 4.70 -5.49
CA LEU A 107 15.91 3.66 -4.52
C LEU A 107 16.57 4.08 -3.20
N VAL A 108 15.75 4.49 -2.23
CA VAL A 108 16.20 4.96 -0.93
C VAL A 108 16.26 3.79 0.03
N ILE A 109 17.40 3.62 0.69
CA ILE A 109 17.68 2.51 1.59
C ILE A 109 18.05 3.08 2.95
N ASN A 110 17.36 2.64 3.99
CA ASN A 110 17.76 2.88 5.36
C ASN A 110 18.75 1.80 5.82
N PRO A 111 19.83 2.15 6.54
CA PRO A 111 20.75 1.16 7.09
C PRO A 111 20.08 0.05 7.93
N SER A 112 18.93 0.33 8.54
CA SER A 112 18.14 -0.67 9.27
C SER A 112 17.67 -1.85 8.41
N LEU A 113 17.61 -1.70 7.08
CA LEU A 113 17.37 -2.81 6.15
C LEU A 113 18.43 -3.91 6.34
N PHE A 114 19.66 -3.52 6.65
CA PHE A 114 20.74 -4.47 6.76
C PHE A 114 20.71 -5.21 8.11
N ASP A 115 20.37 -4.51 9.19
CA ASP A 115 20.09 -5.14 10.48
C ASP A 115 18.87 -6.08 10.39
N LEU A 116 17.91 -5.72 9.55
CA LEU A 116 16.78 -6.59 9.19
C LEU A 116 17.27 -7.79 8.38
N SER A 117 18.15 -7.61 7.40
CA SER A 117 18.65 -8.70 6.56
C SER A 117 19.47 -9.74 7.33
N ASP A 118 20.18 -9.31 8.38
CA ASP A 118 20.96 -10.22 9.22
C ASP A 118 20.06 -11.09 10.12
N ARG A 119 18.88 -10.57 10.53
CA ARG A 119 17.92 -11.27 11.41
C ARG A 119 16.83 -12.02 10.66
N TYR A 120 16.28 -11.38 9.63
CA TYR A 120 15.13 -11.80 8.84
C TYR A 120 15.45 -11.63 7.33
N PRO A 121 16.34 -12.48 6.78
CA PRO A 121 16.83 -12.33 5.41
C PRO A 121 15.73 -12.42 4.35
N SER A 122 14.72 -13.29 4.53
CA SER A 122 13.56 -13.38 3.62
C SER A 122 12.81 -12.05 3.52
N LEU A 123 12.50 -11.47 4.69
CA LEU A 123 11.76 -10.22 4.79
C LEU A 123 12.54 -9.06 4.15
N ALA A 124 13.84 -8.95 4.40
CA ALA A 124 14.66 -7.92 3.76
C ALA A 124 14.68 -8.08 2.21
N LEU A 125 14.81 -9.31 1.71
CA LEU A 125 14.78 -9.58 0.27
C LEU A 125 13.40 -9.24 -0.35
N SER A 126 12.31 -9.61 0.33
CA SER A 126 10.96 -9.36 -0.18
C SER A 126 10.60 -7.87 -0.17
N LEU A 127 11.04 -7.09 0.83
CA LEU A 127 10.90 -5.63 0.84
C LEU A 127 11.71 -4.96 -0.28
N VAL A 128 12.93 -5.45 -0.56
CA VAL A 128 13.70 -4.97 -1.72
C VAL A 128 12.92 -5.22 -3.01
N VAL A 129 12.36 -6.42 -3.19
CA VAL A 129 11.54 -6.73 -4.38
C VAL A 129 10.32 -5.81 -4.48
N GLU A 130 9.59 -5.56 -3.39
CA GLU A 130 8.47 -4.60 -3.36
C GLU A 130 8.90 -3.21 -3.87
N ALA A 131 10.03 -2.69 -3.37
CA ALA A 131 10.53 -1.39 -3.80
C ALA A 131 10.99 -1.37 -5.27
N LEU A 132 11.51 -2.49 -5.79
CA LEU A 132 11.86 -2.62 -7.21
C LEU A 132 10.63 -2.58 -8.13
N VAL A 133 9.45 -3.02 -7.67
CA VAL A 133 8.22 -2.91 -8.46
C VAL A 133 7.85 -1.45 -8.70
N HIS A 134 8.01 -0.58 -7.70
CA HIS A 134 7.79 0.85 -7.87
C HIS A 134 8.79 1.48 -8.86
N ALA A 135 10.04 1.02 -8.85
CA ALA A 135 11.02 1.38 -9.87
C ALA A 135 10.59 0.91 -11.27
N ARG A 136 10.05 -0.30 -11.42
CA ARG A 136 9.49 -0.79 -12.69
C ARG A 136 8.37 0.12 -13.20
N ASN A 137 7.40 0.45 -12.35
CA ASN A 137 6.30 1.33 -12.70
C ASN A 137 6.78 2.71 -13.19
N TYR A 138 7.83 3.25 -12.58
CA TYR A 138 8.46 4.47 -13.07
C TYR A 138 9.07 4.32 -14.47
N LEU A 139 9.81 3.23 -14.72
CA LEU A 139 10.43 2.97 -16.02
C LEU A 139 9.39 2.79 -17.14
N GLU A 140 8.25 2.17 -16.84
CA GLU A 140 7.18 1.93 -17.81
C GLU A 140 6.38 3.21 -18.15
N LEU A 141 6.15 4.07 -17.16
CA LEU A 141 5.31 5.25 -17.30
C LEU A 141 6.08 6.54 -17.60
N GLY A 142 7.39 6.56 -17.31
CA GLY A 142 8.26 7.72 -17.50
C GLY A 142 7.71 8.96 -16.78
N GLU A 143 7.60 10.07 -17.51
CA GLU A 143 7.10 11.34 -16.98
C GLU A 143 5.66 11.26 -16.43
N GLN A 144 4.83 10.34 -16.95
CA GLN A 144 3.46 10.17 -16.49
C GLN A 144 3.40 9.57 -15.07
N PHE A 145 4.49 8.95 -14.60
CA PHE A 145 4.54 8.35 -13.29
C PHE A 145 4.15 9.33 -12.18
N GLN A 146 4.66 10.58 -12.19
CA GLN A 146 4.29 11.57 -11.18
C GLN A 146 2.80 11.90 -11.19
N THR A 147 2.26 12.14 -12.38
CA THR A 147 0.85 12.49 -12.54
C THR A 147 -0.04 11.33 -12.08
N SER A 148 0.26 10.11 -12.50
CA SER A 148 -0.48 8.92 -12.07
C SER A 148 -0.33 8.68 -10.57
N TYR A 149 0.89 8.75 -10.02
CA TYR A 149 1.14 8.51 -8.60
C TYR A 149 0.52 9.57 -7.67
N SER A 150 0.17 10.75 -8.20
CA SER A 150 -0.59 11.78 -7.48
C SER A 150 -2.08 11.42 -7.33
N GLN A 151 -2.62 10.56 -8.19
CA GLN A 151 -4.01 10.10 -8.12
C GLN A 151 -4.12 8.99 -7.06
N PRO A 152 -5.02 9.12 -6.06
CA PRO A 152 -5.13 8.14 -4.98
C PRO A 152 -5.37 6.71 -5.46
N VAL A 153 -6.24 6.53 -6.46
CA VAL A 153 -6.61 5.22 -7.01
C VAL A 153 -5.41 4.57 -7.70
N GLU A 154 -4.77 5.27 -8.63
CA GLU A 154 -3.58 4.78 -9.33
C GLU A 154 -2.45 4.42 -8.35
N ARG A 155 -2.19 5.30 -7.37
CA ARG A 155 -1.22 5.01 -6.30
C ARG A 155 -1.57 3.72 -5.56
N TYR A 156 -2.85 3.51 -5.24
CA TYR A 156 -3.30 2.27 -4.60
C TYR A 156 -3.09 1.06 -5.51
N LEU A 157 -3.41 1.16 -6.80
CA LEU A 157 -3.18 0.08 -7.79
C LEU A 157 -1.69 -0.27 -7.89
N TYR A 158 -0.80 0.73 -7.92
CA TYR A 158 0.65 0.48 -7.88
C TYR A 158 1.11 -0.19 -6.58
N SER A 159 0.52 0.17 -5.44
CA SER A 159 0.81 -0.51 -4.17
C SER A 159 0.30 -1.95 -4.14
N MET A 160 -0.83 -2.25 -4.77
CA MET A 160 -1.37 -3.60 -4.86
C MET A 160 -0.59 -4.48 -5.81
N ASP A 161 -0.13 -3.94 -6.93
CA ASP A 161 0.77 -4.65 -7.83
C ASP A 161 2.13 -4.93 -7.18
N ALA A 162 2.71 -3.96 -6.43
CA ALA A 162 3.90 -4.19 -5.64
C ALA A 162 3.71 -5.29 -4.59
N LEU A 163 2.59 -5.28 -3.86
CA LEU A 163 2.24 -6.32 -2.90
C LEU A 163 2.07 -7.69 -3.58
N TYR A 164 1.43 -7.73 -4.74
CA TYR A 164 1.24 -8.96 -5.51
C TYR A 164 2.57 -9.57 -5.94
N ILE A 165 3.46 -8.78 -6.54
CA ILE A 165 4.78 -9.25 -6.98
C ILE A 165 5.66 -9.65 -5.79
N GLN A 166 5.60 -8.90 -4.68
CA GLN A 166 6.28 -9.27 -3.43
C GLN A 166 5.80 -10.63 -2.93
N THR A 167 4.49 -10.86 -2.86
CA THR A 167 3.94 -12.15 -2.41
C THR A 167 4.28 -13.29 -3.35
N LEU A 168 4.26 -13.06 -4.67
CA LEU A 168 4.75 -14.05 -5.64
C LEU A 168 6.22 -14.38 -5.41
N PHE A 169 7.05 -13.38 -5.11
CA PHE A 169 8.46 -13.59 -4.81
C PHE A 169 8.64 -14.45 -3.55
N ILE A 170 7.92 -14.13 -2.49
CA ILE A 170 7.94 -14.91 -1.23
C ILE A 170 7.55 -16.36 -1.51
N SER A 171 6.37 -16.58 -2.09
CA SER A 171 5.81 -17.91 -2.35
C SER A 171 6.69 -18.77 -3.25
N ARG A 172 7.22 -18.20 -4.34
CA ARG A 172 7.93 -18.97 -5.36
C ARG A 172 9.42 -19.14 -5.10
N TYR A 173 10.06 -18.20 -4.41
CA TYR A 173 11.51 -18.13 -4.31
C TYR A 173 12.04 -18.22 -2.88
N LEU A 174 11.27 -17.82 -1.88
CA LEU A 174 11.73 -17.81 -0.49
C LEU A 174 11.21 -19.00 0.32
N ALA A 175 9.94 -19.39 0.14
CA ALA A 175 9.28 -20.40 0.96
C ALA A 175 9.99 -21.78 1.00
N GLY A 176 10.76 -22.13 -0.03
CA GLY A 176 11.49 -23.41 -0.10
C GLY A 176 12.88 -23.42 0.53
N GLY A 177 13.42 -22.27 0.93
CA GLY A 177 14.82 -22.14 1.38
C GLY A 177 15.05 -21.16 2.53
N TYR A 178 14.03 -20.41 2.93
CA TYR A 178 14.08 -19.44 4.02
C TYR A 178 12.98 -19.71 5.04
N SER A 179 13.24 -19.34 6.29
CA SER A 179 12.18 -19.23 7.30
C SER A 179 11.42 -17.93 7.07
N LEU A 180 10.13 -18.03 6.80
CA LEU A 180 9.27 -16.86 6.61
C LEU A 180 8.89 -16.26 7.97
N SER A 181 8.67 -14.94 8.01
CA SER A 181 8.06 -14.27 9.16
C SER A 181 6.52 -14.41 9.12
N GLY A 182 5.85 -14.12 10.24
CA GLY A 182 4.38 -14.12 10.29
C GLY A 182 3.73 -13.18 9.25
N TYR A 183 4.38 -12.04 8.98
CA TYR A 183 3.99 -11.13 7.90
C TYR A 183 4.06 -11.82 6.53
N GLU A 184 5.15 -12.51 6.22
CA GLU A 184 5.34 -13.18 4.93
C GLU A 184 4.39 -14.36 4.75
N GLU A 185 4.18 -15.15 5.79
CA GLU A 185 3.19 -16.25 5.81
C GLU A 185 1.77 -15.71 5.59
N TYR A 186 1.43 -14.61 6.28
CA TYR A 186 0.14 -13.96 6.12
C TYR A 186 -0.10 -13.47 4.68
N LEU A 187 0.92 -12.89 4.04
CA LEU A 187 0.80 -12.45 2.64
C LEU A 187 0.54 -13.63 1.69
N VAL A 188 1.29 -14.73 1.83
CA VAL A 188 1.12 -15.92 1.00
C VAL A 188 -0.28 -16.49 1.19
N GLN A 189 -0.73 -16.61 2.44
CA GLN A 189 -2.08 -17.09 2.75
C GLN A 189 -3.16 -16.17 2.15
N ALA A 190 -3.03 -14.85 2.28
CA ALA A 190 -3.99 -13.90 1.73
C ALA A 190 -4.05 -14.00 0.20
N LEU A 191 -2.92 -14.20 -0.49
CA LEU A 191 -2.92 -14.42 -1.94
C LEU A 191 -3.70 -15.68 -2.32
N GLU A 192 -3.53 -16.77 -1.60
CA GLU A 192 -4.20 -18.06 -1.89
C GLU A 192 -5.70 -18.03 -1.57
N VAL A 193 -6.09 -17.39 -0.47
CA VAL A 193 -7.46 -17.42 0.04
C VAL A 193 -8.34 -16.37 -0.64
N ASP A 194 -7.86 -15.13 -0.75
CA ASP A 194 -8.70 -13.99 -1.16
C ASP A 194 -8.02 -13.03 -2.14
N LYS A 195 -6.96 -13.49 -2.82
CA LYS A 195 -6.22 -12.69 -3.80
C LYS A 195 -5.78 -11.33 -3.22
N LEU A 196 -5.29 -11.34 -1.97
CA LEU A 196 -4.77 -10.20 -1.22
C LEU A 196 -5.84 -9.18 -0.75
N ALA A 197 -7.13 -9.50 -0.82
CA ALA A 197 -8.18 -8.61 -0.32
C ALA A 197 -8.03 -8.34 1.19
N SER A 198 -7.76 -9.38 2.01
CA SER A 198 -7.49 -9.18 3.43
C SER A 198 -6.18 -8.43 3.67
N ALA A 199 -5.13 -8.73 2.93
CA ALA A 199 -3.85 -8.02 3.05
C ALA A 199 -4.01 -6.52 2.72
N SER A 200 -4.76 -6.17 1.67
CA SER A 200 -5.13 -4.78 1.38
C SER A 200 -5.86 -4.13 2.56
N LEU A 201 -6.83 -4.84 3.14
CA LEU A 201 -7.65 -4.32 4.23
C LEU A 201 -6.83 -4.06 5.51
N PHE A 202 -6.05 -5.03 5.96
CA PHE A 202 -5.33 -4.94 7.22
C PHE A 202 -3.99 -4.21 7.09
N LEU A 203 -3.25 -4.42 6.00
CA LEU A 203 -1.93 -3.81 5.81
C LEU A 203 -1.98 -2.46 5.12
N ARG A 204 -2.93 -2.20 4.21
CA ARG A 204 -3.05 -0.89 3.53
C ARG A 204 -4.18 -0.03 4.09
N GLY A 205 -5.11 -0.62 4.86
CA GLY A 205 -6.30 0.10 5.31
C GLY A 205 -7.22 0.46 4.15
N VAL A 206 -7.30 -0.43 3.15
CA VAL A 206 -8.10 -0.25 1.94
C VAL A 206 -8.82 -1.54 1.60
N ASP A 207 -10.13 -1.47 1.38
CA ASP A 207 -10.94 -2.59 0.89
C ASP A 207 -10.77 -2.74 -0.64
N GLN A 208 -10.03 -3.77 -1.05
CA GLN A 208 -9.71 -4.02 -2.46
C GLN A 208 -10.96 -4.22 -3.31
N ASP A 209 -11.93 -4.98 -2.78
CA ASP A 209 -13.11 -5.38 -3.54
C ASP A 209 -13.97 -4.15 -3.87
N ILE A 210 -14.04 -3.18 -2.97
CA ILE A 210 -14.70 -1.90 -3.24
C ILE A 210 -13.98 -1.16 -4.37
N VAL A 211 -12.66 -1.00 -4.31
CA VAL A 211 -11.93 -0.25 -5.35
C VAL A 211 -12.07 -0.92 -6.72
N TYR A 212 -11.87 -2.23 -6.78
CA TYR A 212 -11.90 -2.97 -8.05
C TYR A 212 -13.32 -3.03 -8.63
N SER A 213 -14.33 -3.24 -7.79
CA SER A 213 -15.73 -3.17 -8.21
C SER A 213 -16.06 -1.81 -8.83
N LEU A 214 -15.61 -0.70 -8.22
CA LEU A 214 -15.90 0.62 -8.77
C LEU A 214 -15.20 0.88 -10.12
N ILE A 215 -13.97 0.39 -10.28
CA ILE A 215 -13.23 0.48 -11.55
C ILE A 215 -13.93 -0.35 -12.64
N GLU A 216 -14.30 -1.59 -12.34
CA GLU A 216 -15.02 -2.48 -13.26
C GLU A 216 -16.37 -1.88 -13.68
N HIS A 217 -17.14 -1.38 -12.72
CA HIS A 217 -18.43 -0.77 -13.02
C HIS A 217 -18.28 0.49 -13.87
N ASN A 218 -17.21 1.28 -13.66
CA ASN A 218 -16.91 2.42 -14.53
C ASN A 218 -16.60 2.00 -15.97
N SER A 219 -15.83 0.93 -16.18
CA SER A 219 -15.56 0.44 -17.55
C SER A 219 -16.85 -0.04 -18.22
N LEU A 220 -17.69 -0.79 -17.51
CA LEU A 220 -18.98 -1.27 -18.05
C LEU A 220 -19.90 -0.13 -18.51
N VAL A 221 -19.93 1.00 -17.80
CA VAL A 221 -20.70 2.18 -18.23
C VAL A 221 -20.10 2.81 -19.49
N ARG A 222 -18.76 2.93 -19.54
CA ARG A 222 -18.06 3.53 -20.69
C ARG A 222 -18.21 2.69 -21.96
N ASP A 223 -18.20 1.37 -21.80
CA ASP A 223 -18.32 0.40 -22.88
C ASP A 223 -19.79 0.16 -23.27
N ASN A 224 -20.73 0.84 -22.60
CA ASN A 224 -22.18 0.74 -22.78
C ASN A 224 -22.75 -0.66 -22.51
N GLU A 225 -22.06 -1.45 -21.67
CA GLU A 225 -22.55 -2.75 -21.19
C GLU A 225 -23.63 -2.60 -20.11
N ILE A 226 -23.56 -1.50 -19.33
CA ILE A 226 -24.62 -1.09 -18.40
C ILE A 226 -24.98 0.38 -18.62
N THR A 227 -26.20 0.76 -18.25
CA THR A 227 -26.65 2.14 -18.27
C THR A 227 -26.10 2.93 -17.07
N LEU A 228 -26.03 4.26 -17.23
CA LEU A 228 -25.68 5.15 -16.11
C LEU A 228 -26.68 5.04 -14.95
N ALA A 229 -27.97 4.84 -15.25
CA ALA A 229 -28.99 4.66 -14.21
C ALA A 229 -28.72 3.40 -13.37
N GLU A 230 -28.45 2.25 -14.01
CA GLU A 230 -28.10 1.00 -13.33
C GLU A 230 -26.84 1.16 -12.48
N TYR A 231 -25.83 1.86 -12.99
CA TYR A 231 -24.63 2.18 -12.24
C TYR A 231 -24.93 2.99 -10.97
N LEU A 232 -25.68 4.09 -11.07
CA LEU A 232 -26.05 4.92 -9.92
C LEU A 232 -26.86 4.14 -8.88
N THR A 233 -27.77 3.26 -9.32
CA THR A 233 -28.48 2.35 -8.41
C THR A 233 -27.52 1.45 -7.64
N LYS A 234 -26.56 0.81 -8.32
CA LYS A 234 -25.56 -0.05 -7.66
C LYS A 234 -24.71 0.71 -6.63
N ILE A 235 -24.35 1.97 -6.93
CA ILE A 235 -23.62 2.84 -5.99
C ILE A 235 -24.49 3.17 -4.77
N GLY A 236 -25.75 3.53 -4.96
CA GLY A 236 -26.69 3.78 -3.86
C GLY A 236 -26.89 2.56 -2.96
N ASP A 237 -26.99 1.36 -3.54
CA ASP A 237 -27.10 0.10 -2.80
C ASP A 237 -25.81 -0.21 -2.01
N LEU A 238 -24.64 0.07 -2.58
CA LEU A 238 -23.37 -0.07 -1.89
C LEU A 238 -23.28 0.88 -0.70
N LEU A 239 -23.60 2.16 -0.89
CA LEU A 239 -23.62 3.16 0.19
C LEU A 239 -24.56 2.77 1.33
N THR A 240 -25.75 2.27 0.99
CA THR A 240 -26.75 1.83 1.98
C THR A 240 -26.23 0.64 2.78
N ARG A 241 -25.60 -0.34 2.12
CA ARG A 241 -24.98 -1.49 2.80
C ARG A 241 -23.80 -1.06 3.68
N LEU A 242 -22.94 -0.17 3.21
CA LEU A 242 -21.80 0.33 3.99
C LEU A 242 -22.28 1.05 5.24
N GLN A 243 -23.26 1.95 5.12
CA GLN A 243 -23.83 2.66 6.24
C GLN A 243 -24.45 1.69 7.27
N LYS A 244 -25.24 0.72 6.81
CA LYS A 244 -25.85 -0.27 7.68
C LYS A 244 -24.79 -1.12 8.40
N ASN A 245 -23.84 -1.69 7.67
CA ASN A 245 -22.78 -2.54 8.24
C ASN A 245 -21.95 -1.76 9.27
N PHE A 246 -21.65 -0.50 8.98
CA PHE A 246 -20.94 0.39 9.89
C PHE A 246 -21.72 0.58 11.20
N GLN A 247 -22.99 0.95 11.12
CA GLN A 247 -23.87 1.13 12.29
C GLN A 247 -24.04 -0.16 13.10
N ASP A 248 -24.32 -1.29 12.43
CA ASP A 248 -24.50 -2.60 13.07
C ASP A 248 -23.22 -3.03 13.82
N SER A 249 -22.05 -2.88 13.19
CA SER A 249 -20.76 -3.22 13.81
C SER A 249 -20.39 -2.33 15.00
N GLN A 250 -20.79 -1.05 14.95
CA GLN A 250 -20.58 -0.12 16.05
C GLN A 250 -21.46 -0.50 17.24
N ALA A 251 -22.74 -0.79 17.01
CA ALA A 251 -23.68 -1.21 18.05
C ALA A 251 -23.20 -2.49 18.75
N ALA A 252 -22.84 -3.51 17.97
CA ALA A 252 -22.34 -4.78 18.50
C ALA A 252 -21.07 -4.61 19.36
N TYR A 253 -20.13 -3.76 18.92
CA TYR A 253 -18.92 -3.49 19.70
C TYR A 253 -19.23 -2.77 21.03
N GLN A 254 -20.15 -1.80 21.05
CA GLN A 254 -20.49 -1.07 22.27
C GLN A 254 -21.23 -1.96 23.28
N GLU A 255 -22.11 -2.85 22.81
CA GLU A 255 -22.79 -3.84 23.65
C GLU A 255 -21.79 -4.77 24.32
N LEU A 256 -20.94 -5.43 23.55
CA LEU A 256 -19.94 -6.37 24.08
C LEU A 256 -18.88 -5.70 24.96
N LYS A 257 -18.54 -4.45 24.66
CA LYS A 257 -17.63 -3.67 25.51
C LYS A 257 -18.25 -3.40 26.89
N ALA A 258 -19.53 -3.05 26.95
CA ALA A 258 -20.24 -2.84 28.20
C ALA A 258 -20.32 -4.13 29.02
N ASP A 259 -20.56 -5.27 28.36
CA ASP A 259 -20.58 -6.59 29.00
C ASP A 259 -19.21 -7.01 29.55
N ALA A 260 -18.13 -6.78 28.79
CA ALA A 260 -16.77 -7.06 29.23
C ALA A 260 -16.37 -6.22 30.45
N GLU A 261 -16.75 -4.94 30.48
CA GLU A 261 -16.54 -4.05 31.63
C GLU A 261 -17.35 -4.49 32.87
N SER A 262 -18.41 -5.28 32.68
CA SER A 262 -19.27 -5.82 33.75
C SER A 262 -18.82 -7.16 34.35
N GLN A 263 -17.62 -7.66 34.01
CA GLN A 263 -16.98 -8.89 34.51
C GLN A 263 -17.55 -10.23 33.99
N VAL A 264 -18.08 -10.27 32.76
CA VAL A 264 -18.46 -11.54 32.12
C VAL A 264 -17.20 -12.29 31.64
N PRO A 265 -16.90 -13.51 32.13
CA PRO A 265 -15.63 -14.22 31.87
C PRO A 265 -15.34 -14.54 30.39
N ASP A 266 -16.37 -14.73 29.56
CA ASP A 266 -16.23 -15.15 28.16
C ASP A 266 -16.23 -13.98 27.16
N ALA A 267 -16.34 -12.73 27.61
CA ALA A 267 -16.49 -11.57 26.72
C ALA A 267 -15.20 -11.23 25.92
N GLY A 268 -14.06 -11.85 26.24
CA GLY A 268 -12.77 -11.54 25.62
C GLY A 268 -12.70 -11.85 24.12
N ASP A 269 -13.09 -13.07 23.73
CA ASP A 269 -13.03 -13.51 22.33
C ASP A 269 -14.10 -12.83 21.48
N ASP A 270 -15.32 -12.68 22.02
CA ASP A 270 -16.43 -12.00 21.36
C ASP A 270 -16.13 -10.51 21.16
N LEU A 271 -15.53 -9.83 22.14
CA LEU A 271 -15.11 -8.44 22.01
C LEU A 271 -13.99 -8.28 20.98
N ALA A 272 -13.03 -9.21 20.93
CA ALA A 272 -11.98 -9.20 19.92
C ALA A 272 -12.55 -9.39 18.50
N PHE A 273 -13.51 -10.30 18.35
CA PHE A 273 -14.24 -10.49 17.10
C PHE A 273 -15.02 -9.23 16.69
N ALA A 274 -15.76 -8.61 17.61
CA ALA A 274 -16.51 -7.39 17.35
C ALA A 274 -15.60 -6.20 17.03
N ALA A 275 -14.45 -6.07 17.71
CA ALA A 275 -13.44 -5.06 17.39
C ALA A 275 -12.90 -5.24 15.97
N ARG A 276 -12.66 -6.50 15.56
CA ARG A 276 -12.26 -6.83 14.19
C ARG A 276 -13.34 -6.45 13.17
N GLN A 277 -14.60 -6.81 13.43
CA GLN A 277 -15.72 -6.45 12.53
C GLN A 277 -15.87 -4.93 12.41
N ARG A 278 -15.80 -4.20 13.53
CA ARG A 278 -15.81 -2.73 13.53
C ARG A 278 -14.65 -2.14 12.74
N TYR A 279 -13.46 -2.73 12.82
CA TYR A 279 -12.32 -2.31 11.99
C TYR A 279 -12.61 -2.51 10.50
N ILE A 280 -13.06 -3.72 10.10
CA ILE A 280 -13.35 -4.07 8.70
C ILE A 280 -14.35 -3.06 8.11
N THR A 281 -15.51 -2.89 8.75
CA THR A 281 -16.58 -2.00 8.26
C THR A 281 -16.16 -0.53 8.20
N THR A 282 -15.36 -0.09 9.18
CA THR A 282 -14.80 1.27 9.18
C THR A 282 -13.84 1.47 8.01
N VAL A 283 -12.96 0.50 7.74
CA VAL A 283 -12.02 0.57 6.62
C VAL A 283 -12.74 0.51 5.28
N SER A 284 -13.72 -0.37 5.09
CA SER A 284 -14.53 -0.45 3.88
C SER A 284 -15.26 0.88 3.60
N THR A 285 -15.85 1.47 4.65
CA THR A 285 -16.48 2.79 4.57
C THR A 285 -15.50 3.88 4.17
N GLY A 286 -14.35 3.96 4.86
CA GLY A 286 -13.28 4.91 4.54
C GLY A 286 -12.72 4.74 3.14
N THR A 287 -12.66 3.50 2.65
CA THR A 287 -12.22 3.16 1.29
C THR A 287 -13.15 3.74 0.25
N PHE A 288 -14.46 3.51 0.39
CA PHE A 288 -15.44 4.09 -0.51
C PHE A 288 -15.36 5.62 -0.54
N LEU A 289 -15.25 6.25 0.64
CA LEU A 289 -15.19 7.71 0.75
C LEU A 289 -13.91 8.29 0.12
N LYS A 290 -12.76 7.61 0.31
CA LYS A 290 -11.47 8.09 -0.18
C LYS A 290 -11.26 7.84 -1.67
N TYR A 291 -11.61 6.66 -2.16
CA TYR A 291 -11.34 6.25 -3.54
C TYR A 291 -12.60 6.28 -4.39
N GLY A 292 -13.71 5.77 -3.86
CA GLY A 292 -14.94 5.63 -4.61
C GLY A 292 -15.56 6.95 -5.07
N VAL A 293 -15.61 7.96 -4.19
CA VAL A 293 -16.07 9.30 -4.56
C VAL A 293 -15.25 9.88 -5.72
N GLY A 294 -13.91 9.67 -5.71
CA GLY A 294 -13.04 10.11 -6.80
C GLY A 294 -13.33 9.39 -8.12
N VAL A 295 -13.45 8.07 -8.07
CA VAL A 295 -13.76 7.22 -9.23
C VAL A 295 -15.12 7.56 -9.85
N ILE A 296 -16.14 7.77 -9.01
CA ILE A 296 -17.48 8.17 -9.44
C ILE A 296 -17.45 9.55 -10.07
N ASN A 297 -16.81 10.53 -9.42
CA ASN A 297 -16.75 11.90 -9.93
C ASN A 297 -16.05 11.99 -11.30
N GLN A 298 -14.98 11.24 -11.52
CA GLN A 298 -14.32 11.18 -12.83
C GLN A 298 -15.28 10.69 -13.94
N LEU A 299 -16.06 9.65 -13.65
CA LEU A 299 -17.06 9.15 -14.59
C LEU A 299 -18.17 10.19 -14.83
N LEU A 300 -18.73 10.78 -13.77
CA LEU A 300 -19.80 11.76 -13.88
C LEU A 300 -19.39 12.99 -14.69
N VAL A 301 -18.18 13.50 -14.49
CA VAL A 301 -17.63 14.60 -15.29
C VAL A 301 -17.55 14.21 -16.78
N SER A 302 -17.13 12.98 -17.09
CA SER A 302 -17.07 12.52 -18.48
C SER A 302 -18.46 12.34 -19.14
N LEU A 303 -19.53 12.23 -18.33
CA LEU A 303 -20.91 12.02 -18.78
C LEU A 303 -21.81 13.23 -18.51
N GLN A 304 -21.24 14.40 -18.17
CA GLN A 304 -21.99 15.57 -17.70
C GLN A 304 -23.09 16.01 -18.69
N ASP A 305 -22.83 15.94 -19.99
CA ASP A 305 -23.81 16.30 -21.02
C ASP A 305 -25.03 15.36 -21.01
N ARG A 306 -24.79 14.05 -20.79
CA ARG A 306 -25.86 13.04 -20.68
C ARG A 306 -26.68 13.23 -19.41
N ILE A 307 -26.02 13.59 -18.30
CA ILE A 307 -26.67 13.85 -17.01
C ILE A 307 -27.56 15.09 -17.11
N THR A 308 -27.03 16.17 -17.68
CA THR A 308 -27.76 17.46 -17.81
C THR A 308 -29.00 17.32 -18.71
N ALA A 309 -28.96 16.42 -19.68
CA ALA A 309 -30.10 16.12 -20.54
C ALA A 309 -31.22 15.31 -19.86
N GLN A 310 -30.99 14.73 -18.68
CA GLN A 310 -31.94 13.85 -17.99
C GLN A 310 -32.09 14.23 -16.50
N GLU A 311 -33.14 14.96 -16.17
CA GLU A 311 -33.41 15.46 -14.80
C GLU A 311 -33.36 14.35 -13.72
N THR A 312 -33.87 13.16 -14.04
CA THR A 312 -33.86 12.00 -13.12
C THR A 312 -32.45 11.53 -12.76
N LEU A 313 -31.49 11.63 -13.68
CA LEU A 313 -30.09 11.29 -13.40
C LEU A 313 -29.43 12.34 -12.49
N GLY A 314 -29.76 13.62 -12.68
CA GLY A 314 -29.30 14.69 -11.79
C GLY A 314 -29.73 14.44 -10.35
N GLN A 315 -31.02 14.13 -10.14
CA GLN A 315 -31.56 13.82 -8.81
C GLN A 315 -30.88 12.59 -8.16
N ALA A 316 -30.56 11.56 -8.94
CA ALA A 316 -29.86 10.38 -8.43
C ALA A 316 -28.42 10.70 -7.99
N VAL A 317 -27.70 11.54 -8.75
CA VAL A 317 -26.36 12.01 -8.38
C VAL A 317 -26.40 12.82 -7.09
N ASP A 318 -27.35 13.73 -6.94
CA ASP A 318 -27.51 14.53 -5.73
C ASP A 318 -27.81 13.67 -4.50
N ALA A 319 -28.65 12.63 -4.65
CA ALA A 319 -28.95 11.68 -3.58
C ALA A 319 -27.70 10.90 -3.13
N ILE A 320 -26.88 10.42 -4.08
CA ILE A 320 -25.62 9.72 -3.79
C ILE A 320 -24.63 10.64 -3.07
N ASN A 321 -24.48 11.89 -3.55
CA ASN A 321 -23.60 12.88 -2.92
C ASN A 321 -24.04 13.20 -1.49
N HIS A 322 -25.34 13.36 -1.27
CA HIS A 322 -25.90 13.58 0.06
C HIS A 322 -25.61 12.39 0.99
N GLN A 323 -25.87 11.16 0.54
CA GLN A 323 -25.64 9.95 1.33
C GLN A 323 -24.15 9.75 1.66
N ALA A 324 -23.26 9.96 0.70
CA ALA A 324 -21.81 9.91 0.92
C ALA A 324 -21.36 10.97 1.94
N SER A 325 -21.93 12.18 1.90
CA SER A 325 -21.64 13.23 2.88
C SER A 325 -22.09 12.86 4.29
N VAL A 326 -23.25 12.23 4.45
CA VAL A 326 -23.73 11.75 5.76
C VAL A 326 -22.78 10.67 6.29
N LEU A 327 -22.46 9.68 5.46
CA LEU A 327 -21.55 8.59 5.80
C LEU A 327 -20.14 9.11 6.19
N TYR A 328 -19.64 10.14 5.50
CA TYR A 328 -18.36 10.77 5.83
C TYR A 328 -18.32 11.40 7.23
N GLN A 329 -19.41 12.03 7.66
CA GLN A 329 -19.50 12.64 8.98
C GLN A 329 -19.49 11.58 10.09
N GLU A 330 -20.16 10.45 9.87
CA GLU A 330 -20.15 9.30 10.77
C GLU A 330 -18.75 8.66 10.84
N PHE A 331 -18.17 8.34 9.67
CA PHE A 331 -16.84 7.74 9.53
C PHE A 331 -15.72 8.57 10.20
N SER A 332 -15.70 9.89 9.99
CA SER A 332 -14.63 10.77 10.47
C SER A 332 -14.49 10.78 11.99
N ARG A 333 -15.56 10.45 12.72
CA ARG A 333 -15.53 10.31 14.19
C ARG A 333 -14.86 9.00 14.59
N GLU A 334 -15.21 7.90 13.93
CA GLU A 334 -14.80 6.54 14.30
C GLU A 334 -13.40 6.14 13.83
N GLN A 335 -12.90 6.70 12.73
CA GLN A 335 -11.59 6.31 12.16
C GLN A 335 -10.43 6.42 13.18
N ARG A 336 -10.53 7.38 14.12
CA ARG A 336 -9.50 7.58 15.15
C ARG A 336 -9.44 6.40 16.12
N ASP A 337 -10.59 5.83 16.44
CA ASP A 337 -10.77 4.82 17.48
C ASP A 337 -10.35 3.42 17.01
N VAL A 338 -10.45 3.12 15.71
CA VAL A 338 -10.04 1.82 15.15
C VAL A 338 -8.57 1.80 14.71
N SER A 339 -7.91 2.96 14.61
CA SER A 339 -6.49 3.05 14.23
C SER A 339 -5.50 2.27 15.11
N PRO A 340 -5.72 2.09 16.44
CA PRO A 340 -4.86 1.25 17.26
C PRO A 340 -4.96 -0.24 16.91
N TYR A 341 -6.14 -0.73 16.49
CA TYR A 341 -6.34 -2.14 16.15
C TYR A 341 -5.45 -2.56 14.98
N ARG A 342 -5.38 -1.74 13.93
CA ARG A 342 -4.46 -1.98 12.81
C ARG A 342 -3.01 -2.04 13.25
N ARG A 343 -2.59 -1.12 14.13
CA ARG A 343 -1.22 -1.11 14.66
C ARG A 343 -0.92 -2.37 15.46
N TYR A 344 -1.85 -2.80 16.29
CA TYR A 344 -1.75 -4.04 17.05
C TYR A 344 -1.61 -5.25 16.11
N PHE A 345 -2.53 -5.41 15.15
CA PHE A 345 -2.47 -6.48 14.16
C PHE A 345 -1.14 -6.50 13.39
N ILE A 346 -0.66 -5.34 12.96
CA ILE A 346 0.59 -5.21 12.23
C ILE A 346 1.79 -5.57 13.11
N ASN A 347 1.82 -5.12 14.37
CA ASN A 347 2.90 -5.46 15.29
C ASN A 347 2.93 -6.97 15.58
N ASP A 348 1.77 -7.59 15.79
CA ASP A 348 1.66 -9.03 16.03
C ASP A 348 2.14 -9.86 14.83
N LEU A 349 1.90 -9.40 13.60
CA LEU A 349 2.40 -10.08 12.39
C LEU A 349 3.90 -9.93 12.21
N ILE A 350 4.45 -8.80 12.66
CA ILE A 350 5.81 -8.39 12.33
C ILE A 350 6.81 -8.91 13.36
N ASP A 351 6.42 -9.11 14.64
CA ASP A 351 7.23 -9.62 15.75
C ASP A 351 8.74 -9.29 15.64
N LEU A 352 9.03 -8.00 15.43
CA LEU A 352 10.39 -7.47 15.24
C LEU A 352 10.99 -6.98 16.57
N ASP A 353 10.76 -7.72 17.65
CA ASP A 353 11.41 -7.48 18.94
C ASP A 353 12.93 -7.74 18.89
#